data_AF-A0A564Y0B0-F1
#
_entry.id   AF-A0A564Y0B0-F1
#
_cell.length_a   1.000
_cell.length_b   1.000
_cell.length_c   1.000
_cell.angle_alpha   90.00
_cell.angle_beta   90.00
_cell.angle_gamma   90.00
#
_symmetry.space_group_name_H-M   'P 1'
#
loop_
_entity.id
_entity.type
_entity.pdbx_description
1 polymer ?
#
loop_
_entity_poly.entity_id
_entity_poly.type
_entity_poly.pdbx_seq_one_letter_code
_entity_poly.pdbx_strand_id
1 'polypeptide(L)'
;MIQLGFVMLCFFSSTFVESGEVLGSRVITSSSGKVGSMYFKSAGDLGIFLHKIGSSRLELLTIRSGECIVDGKILGSPCNMTADRIVITFNEVPDYNRLLLTKSRPVYTVYFVKDCEFPTPEDGEIIEEKSIPLYRFLRGKTEENVVFAMKGTDYRGITLYRDDSKLCEWEDSIPETGECANLIMDNDNGLLIFNATFSKPSNKTFETLTWGRYLMEISVNLDWTNSGEAPEVKACGKSATTSNGYRNLQSYLLTIGLMSLAYR
;
A
#
# COMPACT_ATOMS: atom_id res chain seq x y z
N MET A 1 55.88 -27.00 16.74
CA MET A 1 54.82 -26.02 17.04
C MET A 1 54.02 -25.79 15.77
N ILE A 2 52.89 -26.45 15.62
CA ILE A 2 52.01 -26.33 14.46
C ILE A 2 50.80 -25.52 14.93
N GLN A 3 50.65 -24.33 14.38
CA GLN A 3 49.59 -23.40 14.73
C GLN A 3 48.37 -23.73 13.85
N LEU A 4 47.37 -24.41 14.41
CA LEU A 4 46.07 -24.65 13.75
C LEU A 4 45.27 -23.35 13.76
N GLY A 5 45.05 -22.75 12.58
CA GLY A 5 44.10 -21.67 12.37
C GLY A 5 42.68 -22.24 12.27
N PHE A 6 41.85 -21.98 13.28
CA PHE A 6 40.41 -22.24 13.24
C PHE A 6 39.74 -21.24 12.29
N VAL A 7 39.31 -21.69 11.11
CA VAL A 7 38.43 -20.92 10.22
C VAL A 7 37.01 -21.03 10.76
N MET A 8 36.55 -19.97 11.43
CA MET A 8 35.15 -19.79 11.82
C MET A 8 34.33 -19.56 10.54
N LEU A 9 33.73 -20.63 10.01
CA LEU A 9 32.64 -20.51 9.03
C LEU A 9 31.43 -19.95 9.77
N CYS A 10 31.24 -18.63 9.69
CA CYS A 10 29.98 -18.00 10.04
C CYS A 10 28.91 -18.43 9.03
N PHE A 11 28.25 -19.55 9.31
CA PHE A 11 26.93 -19.82 8.76
C PHE A 11 25.97 -18.76 9.30
N PHE A 12 25.86 -17.64 8.58
CA PHE A 12 24.70 -16.77 8.67
C PHE A 12 23.51 -17.55 8.09
N SER A 13 23.00 -18.52 8.85
CA SER A 13 21.64 -19.00 8.70
C SER A 13 20.74 -17.84 9.11
N SER A 14 20.54 -16.90 8.18
CA SER A 14 19.48 -15.93 8.27
C SER A 14 18.19 -16.73 8.27
N THR A 15 17.68 -17.05 9.46
CA THR A 15 16.30 -17.48 9.63
C THR A 15 15.44 -16.28 9.26
N PHE A 16 15.21 -16.10 7.96
CA PHE A 16 14.08 -15.32 7.49
C PHE A 16 12.85 -16.10 7.96
N VAL A 17 12.28 -15.61 9.06
CA VAL A 17 10.91 -15.87 9.47
C VAL A 17 10.03 -15.77 8.22
N GLU A 18 9.11 -16.73 8.06
CA GLU A 18 8.05 -16.74 7.04
C GLU A 18 7.38 -15.36 6.98
N SER A 19 7.86 -14.44 6.15
CA SER A 19 6.97 -13.40 5.65
C SER A 19 6.15 -14.12 4.60
N GLY A 20 4.91 -14.47 4.96
CA GLY A 20 3.96 -15.03 4.01
C GLY A 20 3.94 -14.21 2.71
N GLU A 21 3.64 -14.88 1.60
CA GLU A 21 3.52 -14.26 0.28
C GLU A 21 2.57 -13.04 0.37
N VAL A 22 3.09 -11.84 0.07
CA VAL A 22 2.28 -10.60 0.05
C VAL A 22 1.38 -10.64 -1.19
N LEU A 23 0.09 -10.87 -0.97
CA LEU A 23 -0.94 -10.96 -2.00
C LEU A 23 -1.67 -9.62 -2.17
N GLY A 24 -1.00 -8.63 -2.74
CA GLY A 24 -1.62 -7.34 -3.02
C GLY A 24 -0.65 -6.17 -3.11
N SER A 25 -1.18 -5.03 -2.67
CA SER A 25 -0.55 -3.72 -2.65
C SER A 25 0.67 -3.71 -1.75
N ARG A 26 1.70 -2.95 -2.13
CA ARG A 26 2.97 -2.90 -1.40
C ARG A 26 3.79 -1.69 -1.81
N VAL A 27 4.83 -1.39 -1.05
CA VAL A 27 5.88 -0.42 -1.45
C VAL A 27 7.16 -1.18 -1.77
N ILE A 28 7.75 -0.89 -2.92
CA ILE A 28 9.06 -1.39 -3.34
C ILE A 28 10.09 -0.28 -3.13
N THR A 29 11.05 -0.52 -2.26
CA THR A 29 12.02 0.52 -1.83
C THR A 29 13.39 0.39 -2.45
N SER A 30 13.64 -0.72 -3.17
CA SER A 30 14.88 -0.97 -3.88
C SER A 30 15.08 0.07 -4.97
N SER A 31 16.29 0.61 -5.05
CA SER A 31 16.69 1.58 -6.08
C SER A 31 17.18 0.95 -7.38
N SER A 32 17.53 -0.34 -7.35
CA SER A 32 18.04 -1.10 -8.48
C SER A 32 17.88 -2.61 -8.25
N GLY A 33 18.16 -3.38 -9.30
CA GLY A 33 18.12 -4.84 -9.25
C GLY A 33 16.73 -5.42 -9.50
N LYS A 34 16.66 -6.75 -9.48
CA LYS A 34 15.44 -7.48 -9.80
C LYS A 34 14.36 -7.25 -8.74
N VAL A 35 13.14 -6.95 -9.17
CA VAL A 35 11.97 -6.90 -8.28
C VAL A 35 11.44 -8.32 -8.14
N GLY A 36 11.33 -8.81 -6.90
CA GLY A 36 10.73 -10.11 -6.62
C GLY A 36 9.30 -10.19 -7.16
N SER A 37 8.84 -11.42 -7.41
CA SER A 37 7.49 -11.64 -7.95
C SER A 37 6.43 -11.04 -7.02
N MET A 38 5.54 -10.27 -7.65
CA MET A 38 4.39 -9.65 -7.02
C MET A 38 3.14 -10.43 -7.38
N TYR A 39 2.32 -10.68 -6.37
CA TYR A 39 1.16 -11.53 -6.46
C TYR A 39 -0.08 -10.73 -6.11
N PHE A 40 -1.13 -10.90 -6.90
CA PHE A 40 -2.41 -10.25 -6.70
C PHE A 40 -3.52 -11.26 -6.91
N LYS A 41 -4.59 -11.15 -6.13
CA LYS A 41 -5.80 -11.92 -6.37
C LYS A 41 -6.46 -11.40 -7.64
N SER A 42 -6.72 -12.27 -8.60
CA SER A 42 -7.41 -11.91 -9.84
C SER A 42 -8.92 -12.02 -9.63
N ALA A 43 -9.66 -11.04 -10.15
CA ALA A 43 -11.12 -11.09 -10.27
C ALA A 43 -11.56 -11.07 -11.75
N GLY A 44 -10.64 -11.32 -12.68
CA GLY A 44 -10.96 -11.61 -14.08
C GLY A 44 -11.43 -10.42 -14.93
N ASP A 45 -10.82 -9.23 -14.79
CA ASP A 45 -10.75 -8.19 -15.85
C ASP A 45 -9.80 -7.04 -15.44
N LEU A 46 -8.72 -7.32 -14.70
CA LEU A 46 -7.84 -6.25 -14.24
C LEU A 46 -6.90 -5.81 -15.38
N GLY A 47 -7.03 -4.56 -15.80
CA GLY A 47 -6.02 -3.87 -16.59
C GLY A 47 -4.81 -3.52 -15.72
N ILE A 48 -3.62 -3.74 -16.24
CA ILE A 48 -2.37 -3.50 -15.54
C ILE A 48 -1.71 -2.28 -16.18
N PHE A 49 -1.44 -1.25 -15.39
CA PHE A 49 -0.91 0.02 -15.87
C PHE A 49 0.30 0.45 -15.07
N LEU A 50 1.29 1.00 -15.75
CA LEU A 50 2.38 1.74 -15.12
C LEU A 50 2.13 3.24 -15.25
N HIS A 51 2.54 3.98 -14.23
CA HIS A 51 2.39 5.42 -14.17
C HIS A 51 3.69 6.07 -13.69
N LYS A 52 4.03 7.18 -14.35
CA LYS A 52 5.18 8.02 -14.04
C LYS A 52 4.67 9.37 -13.56
N ILE A 53 5.20 9.85 -12.44
CA ILE A 53 4.87 11.16 -11.87
C ILE A 53 5.21 12.26 -12.88
N GLY A 54 4.35 13.26 -13.00
CA GLY A 54 4.43 14.30 -14.02
C GLY A 54 3.97 13.87 -15.42
N SER A 55 3.62 12.60 -15.63
CA SER A 55 2.95 12.13 -16.85
C SER A 55 1.45 12.02 -16.62
N SER A 56 0.66 12.58 -17.54
CA SER A 56 -0.78 12.34 -17.59
C SER A 56 -1.16 10.99 -18.21
N ARG A 57 -0.17 10.22 -18.69
CA ARG A 57 -0.39 8.94 -19.39
C ARG A 57 -0.17 7.75 -18.48
N LEU A 58 -1.14 6.83 -18.52
CA LEU A 58 -0.98 5.46 -18.04
C LEU A 58 -0.47 4.59 -19.18
N GLU A 59 0.59 3.84 -18.92
CA GLU A 59 1.16 2.90 -19.89
C GLU A 59 0.62 1.50 -19.62
N LEU A 60 0.01 0.89 -20.64
CA LEU A 60 -0.58 -0.44 -20.51
C LEU A 60 0.53 -1.49 -20.48
N LEU A 61 0.58 -2.25 -19.39
CA LEU A 61 1.39 -3.45 -19.29
C LEU A 61 0.57 -4.64 -19.77
N THR A 62 1.09 -5.31 -20.79
CA THR A 62 0.50 -6.56 -21.32
C THR A 62 1.33 -7.75 -20.89
N ILE A 63 0.66 -8.87 -20.61
CA ILE A 63 1.33 -10.14 -20.35
C ILE A 63 1.21 -11.01 -21.58
N ARG A 64 2.34 -11.42 -22.17
CA ARG A 64 2.38 -12.30 -23.35
C ARG A 64 3.50 -13.30 -23.18
N SER A 65 3.21 -14.59 -23.41
CA SER A 65 4.21 -15.67 -23.37
C SER A 65 5.08 -15.69 -22.09
N GLY A 66 4.53 -15.30 -20.94
CA GLY A 66 5.28 -15.27 -19.67
C GLY A 66 6.04 -13.97 -19.40
N GLU A 67 5.90 -12.94 -20.23
CA GLU A 67 6.64 -11.68 -20.16
C GLU A 67 5.72 -10.50 -19.88
N CYS A 68 6.19 -9.56 -19.06
CA CYS A 68 5.57 -8.25 -18.86
C CYS A 68 6.11 -7.26 -19.90
N ILE A 69 5.23 -6.74 -20.76
CA ILE A 69 5.62 -5.94 -21.93
C ILE A 69 4.88 -4.60 -21.91
N VAL A 70 5.62 -3.50 -22.09
CA VAL A 70 5.10 -2.14 -22.26
C VAL A 70 5.70 -1.56 -23.53
N ASP A 71 4.86 -1.06 -24.45
CA ASP A 71 5.26 -0.50 -25.74
C ASP A 71 6.29 -1.37 -26.52
N GLY A 72 6.09 -2.68 -26.47
CA GLY A 72 6.97 -3.66 -27.14
C GLY A 72 8.29 -3.97 -26.40
N LYS A 73 8.60 -3.26 -25.30
CA LYS A 73 9.75 -3.52 -24.44
C LYS A 73 9.39 -4.50 -23.33
N ILE A 74 10.20 -5.54 -23.17
CA ILE A 74 10.08 -6.48 -22.06
C ILE A 74 10.63 -5.81 -20.79
N LEU A 75 9.79 -5.67 -19.78
CA LEU A 75 10.17 -5.14 -18.47
C LEU A 75 10.44 -6.25 -17.44
N GLY A 76 9.92 -7.45 -17.65
CA GLY A 76 10.28 -8.57 -16.78
C GLY A 76 9.63 -9.92 -17.06
N SER A 77 10.11 -10.91 -16.32
CA SER A 77 9.68 -12.31 -16.37
C SER A 77 10.05 -13.04 -15.05
N PRO A 78 9.22 -13.98 -14.56
CA PRO A 78 7.97 -14.46 -15.12
C PRO A 78 6.77 -13.55 -14.81
N CYS A 79 5.87 -13.41 -15.77
CA CYS A 79 4.59 -12.74 -15.63
C CYS A 79 3.46 -13.65 -16.07
N ASN A 80 2.37 -13.70 -15.32
CA ASN A 80 1.26 -14.58 -15.61
C ASN A 80 -0.06 -13.98 -15.13
N MET A 81 -1.14 -14.26 -15.84
CA MET A 81 -2.49 -13.91 -15.43
C MET A 81 -3.38 -15.14 -15.61
N THR A 82 -3.89 -15.64 -14.49
CA THR A 82 -4.91 -16.68 -14.45
C THR A 82 -6.22 -16.09 -13.88
N ALA A 83 -7.27 -16.92 -13.85
CA ALA A 83 -8.55 -16.54 -13.27
C ALA A 83 -8.44 -16.14 -11.79
N ASP A 84 -7.51 -16.75 -11.04
CA ASP A 84 -7.39 -16.56 -9.59
C ASP A 84 -6.23 -15.66 -9.18
N ARG A 85 -5.20 -15.52 -10.02
CA ARG A 85 -3.95 -14.87 -9.64
C ARG A 85 -3.27 -14.15 -10.78
N ILE A 86 -2.73 -12.98 -10.47
CA ILE A 86 -1.81 -12.24 -11.33
C ILE A 86 -0.43 -12.28 -10.69
N VAL A 87 0.57 -12.58 -11.50
CA VAL A 87 1.99 -12.57 -11.14
C VAL A 87 2.70 -11.55 -12.02
N ILE A 88 3.34 -10.57 -11.40
CA ILE A 88 4.14 -9.55 -12.07
C ILE A 88 5.55 -9.60 -11.52
N THR A 89 6.54 -9.72 -12.39
CA THR A 89 7.95 -9.68 -12.02
C THR A 89 8.65 -8.69 -12.94
N PHE A 90 9.49 -7.82 -12.38
CA PHE A 90 10.34 -6.93 -13.17
C PHE A 90 11.79 -7.40 -13.11
N ASN A 91 12.47 -7.42 -14.26
CA ASN A 91 13.88 -7.80 -14.33
C ASN A 91 14.80 -6.79 -13.64
N GLU A 92 14.35 -5.54 -13.61
CA GLU A 92 14.97 -4.42 -12.92
C GLU A 92 13.87 -3.51 -12.34
N VAL A 93 14.16 -2.77 -11.27
CA VAL A 93 13.24 -1.74 -10.76
C VAL A 93 12.86 -0.81 -11.92
N PRO A 94 11.57 -0.73 -12.27
CA PRO A 94 11.16 -0.02 -13.47
C PRO A 94 11.22 1.50 -13.22
N ASP A 95 11.52 2.29 -14.25
CA ASP A 95 11.54 3.77 -14.18
C ASP A 95 10.11 4.37 -14.21
N TYR A 96 9.31 3.93 -13.24
CA TYR A 96 7.93 4.33 -13.01
C TYR A 96 7.70 4.46 -11.51
N ASN A 97 6.71 5.25 -11.11
CA ASN A 97 6.42 5.52 -9.71
C ASN A 97 5.36 4.58 -9.16
N ARG A 98 4.45 4.11 -10.03
CA ARG A 98 3.30 3.30 -9.62
C ARG A 98 2.96 2.23 -10.65
N LEU A 99 2.65 1.04 -10.16
CA LEU A 99 1.94 -0.02 -10.86
C LEU A 99 0.52 -0.10 -10.31
N LEU A 100 -0.48 0.00 -11.19
CA LEU A 100 -1.89 0.02 -10.87
C LEU A 100 -2.59 -1.15 -11.57
N LEU A 101 -3.27 -2.00 -10.81
CA LEU A 101 -4.16 -3.02 -11.34
C LEU A 101 -5.59 -2.53 -11.10
N THR A 102 -6.30 -2.17 -12.17
CA THR A 102 -7.62 -1.52 -12.14
C THR A 102 -8.51 -2.01 -13.29
N LYS A 103 -9.58 -1.30 -13.65
CA LYS A 103 -10.73 -1.65 -14.53
C LYS A 103 -11.88 -2.35 -13.82
N SER A 104 -11.58 -3.24 -12.88
CA SER A 104 -12.56 -3.82 -11.97
C SER A 104 -12.09 -3.68 -10.52
N ARG A 105 -12.95 -4.05 -9.58
CA ARG A 105 -12.62 -4.08 -8.15
C ARG A 105 -12.28 -5.51 -7.72
N PRO A 106 -11.42 -5.69 -6.69
CA PRO A 106 -10.64 -4.65 -6.00
C PRO A 106 -9.51 -4.09 -6.87
N VAL A 107 -9.05 -2.88 -6.54
CA VAL A 107 -7.87 -2.27 -7.14
C VAL A 107 -6.63 -2.63 -6.32
N TYR A 108 -5.49 -2.79 -6.98
CA TYR A 108 -4.19 -2.96 -6.31
C TYR A 108 -3.20 -1.91 -6.77
N THR A 109 -2.43 -1.38 -5.82
CA THR A 109 -1.40 -0.37 -6.06
C THR A 109 -0.05 -0.84 -5.54
N VAL A 110 0.97 -0.74 -6.38
CA VAL A 110 2.37 -0.88 -5.96
C VAL A 110 3.09 0.42 -6.23
N TYR A 111 3.77 0.94 -5.22
CA TYR A 111 4.56 2.17 -5.33
C TYR A 111 6.05 1.83 -5.35
N PHE A 112 6.78 2.41 -6.30
CA PHE A 112 8.25 2.31 -6.38
C PHE A 112 8.83 3.56 -5.75
N VAL A 113 9.28 3.44 -4.50
CA VAL A 113 9.71 4.57 -3.67
C VAL A 113 11.09 4.28 -3.13
N LYS A 114 12.10 4.68 -3.92
CA LYS A 114 13.51 4.50 -3.57
C LYS A 114 13.80 5.03 -2.17
N ASP A 115 14.41 4.20 -1.33
CA ASP A 115 14.86 4.56 0.02
C ASP A 115 13.75 5.15 0.92
N CYS A 116 12.47 4.87 0.58
CA CYS A 116 11.28 5.44 1.21
C CYS A 116 11.21 6.98 1.13
N GLU A 117 11.84 7.57 0.13
CA GLU A 117 11.73 8.99 -0.19
C GLU A 117 10.48 9.20 -1.05
N PHE A 118 9.34 9.41 -0.37
CA PHE A 118 8.08 9.72 -1.04
C PHE A 118 8.18 11.11 -1.69
N PRO A 119 7.74 11.26 -2.95
CA PRO A 119 7.70 12.56 -3.61
C PRO A 119 6.74 13.49 -2.86
N THR A 120 6.95 14.80 -3.00
CA THR A 120 5.98 15.77 -2.48
C THR A 120 4.72 15.71 -3.35
N PRO A 121 3.54 15.41 -2.77
CA PRO A 121 2.32 15.26 -3.54
C PRO A 121 1.81 16.61 -4.05
N GLU A 122 1.33 16.63 -5.29
CA GLU A 122 0.57 17.75 -5.84
C GLU A 122 -0.89 17.72 -5.36
N ASP A 123 -1.58 18.84 -5.49
CA ASP A 123 -3.01 18.95 -5.19
C ASP A 123 -3.82 17.87 -5.96
N GLY A 124 -4.47 16.98 -5.21
CA GLY A 124 -5.30 15.89 -5.71
C GLY A 124 -4.60 14.54 -5.70
N GLU A 125 -3.31 14.51 -5.39
CA GLU A 125 -2.53 13.28 -5.28
C GLU A 125 -2.64 12.65 -3.89
N ILE A 126 -2.54 11.32 -3.86
CA ILE A 126 -2.55 10.53 -2.64
C ILE A 126 -1.23 10.76 -1.88
N ILE A 127 -1.31 10.75 -0.55
CA ILE A 127 -0.15 10.75 0.33
C ILE A 127 0.05 9.33 0.85
N GLU A 128 0.83 8.54 0.12
CA GLU A 128 0.97 7.10 0.35
C GLU A 128 1.58 6.79 1.73
N GLU A 129 2.51 7.64 2.17
CA GLU A 129 3.19 7.54 3.47
C GLU A 129 2.19 7.50 4.65
N LYS A 130 0.99 8.07 4.51
CA LYS A 130 -0.04 7.99 5.57
C LYS A 130 -0.73 6.63 5.65
N SER A 131 -0.68 5.85 4.57
CA SER A 131 -1.38 4.56 4.46
C SER A 131 -0.49 3.35 4.72
N ILE A 132 0.85 3.52 4.67
CA ILE A 132 1.79 2.42 4.88
C ILE A 132 1.68 1.84 6.30
N PRO A 133 1.79 0.50 6.46
CA PRO A 133 1.97 -0.49 5.41
C PRO A 133 0.70 -0.76 4.59
N LEU A 134 0.89 -0.98 3.28
CA LEU A 134 -0.21 -1.21 2.33
C LEU A 134 -0.72 -2.66 2.37
N TYR A 135 0.08 -3.57 2.91
CA TYR A 135 -0.36 -4.92 3.25
C TYR A 135 -0.22 -5.14 4.75
N ARG A 136 -1.24 -5.68 5.42
CA ARG A 136 -1.22 -5.85 6.88
C ARG A 136 -1.52 -7.28 7.25
N PHE A 137 -0.60 -7.89 8.00
CA PHE A 137 -0.78 -9.20 8.62
C PHE A 137 -1.47 -9.04 9.97
N LEU A 138 -2.67 -9.59 10.09
CA LEU A 138 -3.62 -9.31 11.19
C LEU A 138 -4.10 -10.59 11.89
N ARG A 139 -3.37 -11.71 11.77
CA ARG A 139 -3.71 -12.94 12.49
C ARG A 139 -3.92 -12.68 13.98
N GLY A 140 -5.10 -13.05 14.48
CA GLY A 140 -5.48 -12.90 15.89
C GLY A 140 -6.05 -11.53 16.25
N LYS A 141 -6.05 -10.55 15.34
CA LYS A 141 -6.73 -9.27 15.53
C LYS A 141 -8.19 -9.34 15.11
N THR A 142 -9.00 -8.48 15.71
CA THR A 142 -10.43 -8.30 15.40
C THR A 142 -10.73 -6.96 14.73
N GLU A 143 -9.78 -6.03 14.79
CA GLU A 143 -9.91 -4.69 14.22
C GLU A 143 -8.55 -4.18 13.76
N GLU A 144 -8.56 -3.22 12.84
CA GLU A 144 -7.37 -2.54 12.35
C GLU A 144 -7.71 -1.10 11.96
N ASN A 145 -6.90 -0.14 12.38
CA ASN A 145 -7.06 1.27 12.04
C ASN A 145 -6.34 1.59 10.73
N VAL A 146 -7.02 2.18 9.75
CA VAL A 146 -6.45 2.55 8.45
C VAL A 146 -6.65 4.04 8.21
N VAL A 147 -5.57 4.69 7.78
CA VAL A 147 -5.54 6.12 7.46
C VAL A 147 -5.24 6.27 5.97
N PHE A 148 -6.04 7.06 5.28
CA PHE A 148 -5.79 7.53 3.93
C PHE A 148 -5.65 9.05 3.94
N ALA A 149 -4.86 9.58 3.02
CA ALA A 149 -4.71 11.03 2.88
C ALA A 149 -4.48 11.43 1.42
N MET A 150 -4.93 12.64 1.10
CA MET A 150 -4.75 13.31 -0.19
C MET A 150 -4.33 14.76 0.06
N LYS A 151 -3.54 15.32 -0.86
CA LYS A 151 -3.15 16.73 -0.81
C LYS A 151 -4.26 17.62 -1.38
N GLY A 152 -4.56 18.71 -0.67
CA GLY A 152 -5.67 19.64 -0.94
C GLY A 152 -6.95 19.27 -0.18
N THR A 153 -7.93 20.18 -0.18
CA THR A 153 -9.15 20.06 0.65
C THR A 153 -10.45 20.09 -0.15
N ASP A 154 -10.40 20.49 -1.42
CA ASP A 154 -11.58 20.69 -2.27
C ASP A 154 -11.55 19.75 -3.48
N TYR A 155 -12.17 18.57 -3.33
CA TYR A 155 -12.28 17.59 -4.40
C TYR A 155 -13.63 16.89 -4.40
N ARG A 156 -14.03 16.44 -5.58
CA ARG A 156 -15.31 15.78 -5.79
C ARG A 156 -15.20 14.30 -6.08
N GLY A 157 -16.16 13.51 -5.61
CA GLY A 157 -16.28 12.10 -5.96
C GLY A 157 -15.15 11.27 -5.38
N ILE A 158 -14.85 11.49 -4.10
CA ILE A 158 -13.96 10.59 -3.35
C ILE A 158 -14.79 9.40 -2.93
N THR A 159 -14.21 8.20 -3.01
CA THR A 159 -14.93 6.97 -2.67
C THR A 159 -14.09 6.10 -1.76
N LEU A 160 -14.76 5.33 -0.91
CA LEU A 160 -14.19 4.22 -0.17
C LEU A 160 -14.89 2.95 -0.63
N TYR A 161 -14.12 1.98 -1.11
CA TYR A 161 -14.57 0.64 -1.41
C TYR A 161 -13.99 -0.36 -0.42
N ARG A 162 -14.78 -1.36 -0.07
CA ARG A 162 -14.34 -2.59 0.58
C ARG A 162 -14.58 -3.73 -0.38
N ASP A 163 -13.50 -4.24 -0.94
CA ASP A 163 -13.46 -5.10 -2.11
C ASP A 163 -14.21 -4.48 -3.31
N ASP A 164 -15.32 -5.07 -3.74
CA ASP A 164 -16.19 -4.60 -4.82
C ASP A 164 -17.33 -3.69 -4.35
N SER A 165 -17.53 -3.60 -3.04
CA SER A 165 -18.65 -2.88 -2.44
C SER A 165 -18.26 -1.44 -2.10
N LYS A 166 -18.96 -0.46 -2.69
CA LYS A 166 -18.81 0.95 -2.32
C LYS A 166 -19.41 1.18 -0.93
N LEU A 167 -18.57 1.64 0.01
CA LEU A 167 -18.99 1.96 1.38
C LEU A 167 -19.35 3.43 1.55
N CYS A 168 -18.51 4.31 1.01
CA CYS A 168 -18.67 5.76 1.14
C CYS A 168 -18.45 6.44 -0.21
N GLU A 169 -19.15 7.54 -0.41
CA GLU A 169 -18.95 8.47 -1.50
C GLU A 169 -19.09 9.89 -0.95
N TRP A 170 -18.13 10.74 -1.26
CA TRP A 170 -18.14 12.14 -0.85
C TRP A 170 -18.15 13.00 -2.13
N GLU A 171 -19.32 13.58 -2.44
CA GLU A 171 -19.49 14.40 -3.63
C GLU A 171 -18.72 15.72 -3.57
N ASP A 172 -18.65 16.37 -2.40
CA ASP A 172 -17.97 17.67 -2.20
C ASP A 172 -16.97 17.64 -1.02
N SER A 173 -16.34 16.50 -0.73
CA SER A 173 -15.44 16.31 0.44
C SER A 173 -16.08 16.67 1.80
N ILE A 174 -17.41 16.72 1.89
CA ILE A 174 -18.15 16.98 3.12
C ILE A 174 -18.30 15.66 3.87
N PRO A 175 -17.87 15.56 5.14
CA PRO A 175 -18.06 14.34 5.93
C PRO A 175 -19.54 13.94 6.00
N GLU A 176 -19.82 12.66 5.82
CA GLU A 176 -21.19 12.13 5.91
C GLU A 176 -21.49 11.64 7.34
N THR A 177 -22.57 10.87 7.52
CA THR A 177 -22.89 10.22 8.80
C THR A 177 -22.39 8.77 8.85
N GLY A 178 -22.23 8.20 10.04
CA GLY A 178 -21.88 6.78 10.21
C GLY A 178 -20.41 6.47 9.90
N GLU A 179 -20.13 5.34 9.25
CA GLU A 179 -18.75 4.92 8.91
C GLU A 179 -18.01 5.93 8.00
N CYS A 180 -18.77 6.76 7.27
CA CYS A 180 -18.26 7.77 6.34
C CYS A 180 -18.05 9.16 6.97
N ALA A 181 -18.32 9.30 8.28
CA ALA A 181 -18.13 10.55 9.01
C ALA A 181 -16.66 10.88 9.32
N ASN A 182 -15.77 9.90 9.18
CA ASN A 182 -14.37 10.03 9.56
C ASN A 182 -13.48 10.69 8.49
N LEU A 183 -14.09 11.39 7.52
CA LEU A 183 -13.37 12.27 6.61
C LEU A 183 -13.08 13.58 7.33
N ILE A 184 -11.82 14.02 7.30
CA ILE A 184 -11.31 15.19 8.01
C ILE A 184 -10.70 16.11 6.97
N MET A 185 -11.21 17.34 6.94
CA MET A 185 -10.66 18.42 6.14
C MET A 185 -9.72 19.26 7.00
N ASP A 186 -8.43 19.05 6.82
CA ASP A 186 -7.36 19.78 7.52
C ASP A 186 -6.94 20.97 6.66
N ASN A 187 -7.65 22.09 6.83
CA ASN A 187 -7.42 23.32 6.08
C ASN A 187 -6.06 23.97 6.40
N ASP A 188 -5.53 23.76 7.61
CA ASP A 188 -4.27 24.37 8.02
C ASP A 188 -3.08 23.76 7.26
N ASN A 189 -3.13 22.45 7.00
CA ASN A 189 -2.10 21.75 6.23
C ASN A 189 -2.49 21.53 4.75
N GLY A 190 -3.72 21.90 4.38
CA GLY A 190 -4.28 21.64 3.07
C GLY A 190 -4.31 20.15 2.75
N LEU A 191 -4.90 19.36 3.64
CA LEU A 191 -4.99 17.89 3.53
C LEU A 191 -6.42 17.42 3.70
N LEU A 192 -6.75 16.35 2.99
CA LEU A 192 -7.96 15.58 3.24
C LEU A 192 -7.57 14.20 3.75
N ILE A 193 -8.07 13.84 4.93
CA ILE A 193 -7.65 12.64 5.66
C ILE A 193 -8.89 11.80 5.97
N PHE A 194 -8.86 10.51 5.66
CA PHE A 194 -9.86 9.56 6.15
C PHE A 194 -9.20 8.62 7.16
N ASN A 195 -9.73 8.55 8.38
CA ASN A 195 -9.16 7.75 9.45
C ASN A 195 -10.24 6.89 10.13
N ALA A 196 -10.26 5.59 9.86
CA ALA A 196 -11.29 4.71 10.41
C ALA A 196 -10.72 3.39 10.92
N THR A 197 -11.41 2.82 11.91
CA THR A 197 -11.14 1.47 12.42
C THR A 197 -12.08 0.48 11.74
N PHE A 198 -11.51 -0.55 11.14
CA PHE A 198 -12.22 -1.59 10.40
C PHE A 198 -12.26 -2.87 11.23
N SER A 199 -13.45 -3.35 11.54
CA SER A 199 -13.63 -4.64 12.22
C SER A 199 -13.58 -5.80 11.23
N LYS A 200 -12.94 -6.90 11.63
CA LYS A 200 -12.87 -8.14 10.85
C LYS A 200 -14.27 -8.70 10.57
N PRO A 201 -14.66 -8.86 9.30
CA PRO A 201 -15.91 -9.53 8.96
C PRO A 201 -15.85 -11.03 9.32
N SER A 202 -16.95 -11.58 9.84
CA SER A 202 -17.01 -12.99 10.29
C SER A 202 -16.76 -14.00 9.17
N ASN A 203 -17.03 -13.62 7.92
CA ASN A 203 -16.91 -14.46 6.73
C ASN A 203 -15.69 -14.11 5.84
N LYS A 204 -14.77 -13.25 6.30
CA LYS A 204 -13.60 -12.85 5.52
C LYS A 204 -12.29 -13.20 6.19
N THR A 205 -11.37 -13.69 5.37
CA THR A 205 -9.96 -13.96 5.71
C THR A 205 -9.04 -12.88 5.16
N PHE A 206 -9.48 -12.19 4.10
CA PHE A 206 -8.75 -11.18 3.37
C PHE A 206 -9.73 -10.17 2.80
N GLU A 207 -9.37 -8.89 2.82
CA GLU A 207 -10.12 -7.83 2.16
C GLU A 207 -9.20 -6.72 1.66
N THR A 208 -9.69 -5.96 0.68
CA THR A 208 -9.00 -4.81 0.10
C THR A 208 -9.83 -3.55 0.33
N LEU A 209 -9.28 -2.59 1.05
CA LEU A 209 -9.83 -1.26 1.15
C LEU A 209 -9.24 -0.42 0.03
N THR A 210 -10.07 0.26 -0.75
CA THR A 210 -9.61 1.20 -1.78
C THR A 210 -10.19 2.57 -1.51
N TRP A 211 -9.35 3.59 -1.46
CA TRP A 211 -9.77 4.97 -1.22
C TRP A 211 -9.17 5.90 -2.28
N GLY A 212 -9.94 6.90 -2.69
CA GLY A 212 -9.48 7.95 -3.59
C GLY A 212 -10.50 8.29 -4.68
N ARG A 213 -9.99 8.72 -5.83
CA ARG A 213 -10.75 9.18 -6.99
C ARG A 213 -10.33 8.41 -8.24
N TYR A 214 -11.09 8.51 -9.33
CA TYR A 214 -10.79 7.81 -10.58
C TYR A 214 -9.29 7.92 -10.98
N LEU A 215 -8.60 6.77 -11.03
CA LEU A 215 -7.15 6.61 -11.31
C LEU A 215 -6.17 7.23 -10.29
N MET A 216 -6.67 7.93 -9.27
CA MET A 216 -5.93 8.45 -8.11
C MET A 216 -6.45 7.74 -6.86
N GLU A 217 -6.21 6.44 -6.83
CA GLU A 217 -6.65 5.55 -5.75
C GLU A 217 -5.46 4.88 -5.10
N ILE A 218 -5.64 4.53 -3.83
CA ILE A 218 -4.72 3.71 -3.07
C ILE A 218 -5.48 2.56 -2.45
N SER A 219 -4.82 1.41 -2.37
CA SER A 219 -5.40 0.22 -1.78
C SER A 219 -4.56 -0.28 -0.60
N VAL A 220 -5.24 -0.64 0.48
CA VAL A 220 -4.68 -1.30 1.66
C VAL A 220 -5.32 -2.69 1.79
N ASN A 221 -4.49 -3.72 1.86
CA ASN A 221 -4.89 -5.11 1.99
C ASN A 221 -4.79 -5.56 3.45
N LEU A 222 -5.89 -6.13 3.95
CA LEU A 222 -6.00 -6.63 5.32
C LEU A 222 -6.06 -8.16 5.28
N ASP A 223 -5.00 -8.82 5.76
CA ASP A 223 -4.91 -10.27 5.85
C ASP A 223 -5.14 -10.74 7.29
N TRP A 224 -6.34 -11.21 7.56
CA TRP A 224 -6.77 -11.65 8.89
C TRP A 224 -6.31 -13.07 9.26
N THR A 225 -5.58 -13.75 8.38
CA THR A 225 -5.18 -15.14 8.54
C THR A 225 -3.70 -15.32 8.81
N ASN A 226 -2.86 -14.56 8.12
CA ASN A 226 -1.42 -14.71 8.21
C ASN A 226 -0.81 -13.72 9.23
N SER A 227 0.27 -14.16 9.84
CA SER A 227 1.13 -13.37 10.71
C SER A 227 2.38 -12.96 9.94
N GLY A 228 2.94 -11.79 10.26
CA GLY A 228 4.14 -11.31 9.60
C GLY A 228 4.29 -9.81 9.78
N GLU A 229 5.30 -9.25 9.11
CA GLU A 229 5.52 -7.81 9.00
C GLU A 229 5.71 -7.49 7.51
N ALA A 230 5.04 -6.46 7.02
CA ALA A 230 5.16 -6.06 5.63
C ALA A 230 6.58 -5.51 5.36
N PRO A 231 7.21 -5.82 4.21
CA PRO A 231 8.59 -5.42 3.93
C PRO A 231 8.85 -3.92 4.09
N GLU A 232 7.88 -3.07 3.75
CA GLU A 232 7.98 -1.62 3.85
C GLU A 232 8.07 -1.10 5.29
N VAL A 233 7.59 -1.84 6.29
CA VAL A 233 7.70 -1.43 7.70
C VAL A 233 9.17 -1.37 8.11
N LYS A 234 9.94 -2.40 7.77
CA LYS A 234 11.37 -2.45 8.06
C LYS A 234 12.19 -1.47 7.21
N ALA A 235 11.80 -1.29 5.94
CA ALA A 235 12.50 -0.39 5.03
C ALA A 235 12.26 1.08 5.39
N CYS A 236 11.00 1.47 5.56
CA CYS A 236 10.60 2.87 5.76
C CYS A 236 10.57 3.29 7.23
N GLY A 237 10.39 2.34 8.16
CA GLY A 237 10.45 2.61 9.60
C GLY A 237 11.83 3.09 10.08
N LYS A 238 12.91 2.84 9.32
CA LYS A 238 14.26 3.36 9.62
C LYS A 238 14.41 4.85 9.28
N SER A 239 13.78 5.33 8.20
CA SER A 239 13.79 6.74 7.78
C SER A 239 13.02 7.67 8.73
N ALA A 240 12.15 7.11 9.59
CA ALA A 240 11.51 7.85 10.69
C ALA A 240 12.48 8.30 11.80
N THR A 241 13.75 7.85 11.78
CA THR A 241 14.77 8.31 12.74
C THR A 241 15.44 9.61 12.27
N THR A 242 15.28 9.99 11.00
CA THR A 242 15.83 11.24 10.43
C THR A 242 14.76 12.22 9.93
N SER A 243 13.48 11.82 9.86
CA SER A 243 12.36 12.72 9.60
C SER A 243 11.39 12.72 10.80
N ASN A 244 11.08 13.91 11.32
CA ASN A 244 10.25 14.15 12.50
C ASN A 244 8.74 13.76 12.35
N GLY A 245 8.37 12.86 11.42
CA GLY A 245 6.98 12.60 11.04
C GLY A 245 6.20 11.63 11.93
N TYR A 246 6.87 10.70 12.63
CA TYR A 246 6.17 9.62 13.35
C TYR A 246 5.92 9.86 14.84
N ARG A 247 6.51 10.91 15.44
CA ARG A 247 6.34 11.18 16.89
C ARG A 247 4.99 11.79 17.28
N ASN A 248 4.21 12.29 16.33
CA ASN A 248 2.94 12.96 16.64
C ASN A 248 1.69 12.07 16.60
N LEU A 249 1.72 10.86 16.03
CA LEU A 249 0.53 9.98 16.08
C LEU A 249 0.33 9.33 17.45
N GLN A 250 1.41 9.02 18.19
CA GLN A 250 1.29 8.56 19.58
C GLN A 250 0.88 9.68 20.55
N SER A 251 1.25 10.94 20.29
CA SER A 251 0.86 12.06 21.18
C SER A 251 -0.62 12.44 21.03
N TYR A 252 -1.17 12.35 19.81
CA TYR A 252 -2.60 12.59 19.55
C TYR A 252 -3.52 11.51 20.14
N LEU A 253 -3.11 10.24 20.11
CA LEU A 253 -3.89 9.15 20.72
C LEU A 253 -3.95 9.25 22.25
N LEU A 254 -2.89 9.75 22.89
CA LEU A 254 -2.88 10.02 24.34
C LEU A 254 -3.77 11.20 24.74
N THR A 255 -3.87 12.23 23.90
CA THR A 255 -4.70 13.42 24.20
C THR A 255 -6.20 13.14 24.06
N ILE A 256 -6.62 12.31 23.10
CA ILE A 256 -8.03 11.92 22.94
C ILE A 256 -8.46 10.91 24.02
N GLY A 257 -7.57 9.99 24.42
CA GLY A 257 -7.81 9.06 25.53
C GLY A 257 -7.98 9.76 26.89
N LEU A 258 -7.22 10.84 27.15
CA LEU A 258 -7.33 11.61 28.39
C LEU A 258 -8.61 12.46 28.47
N MET A 259 -9.11 13.00 27.35
CA MET A 259 -10.38 13.75 27.36
C MET A 259 -11.60 12.87 27.62
N SER A 260 -11.53 11.57 27.29
CA SER A 260 -12.61 10.62 27.55
C SER A 260 -12.71 10.16 29.01
N LEU A 261 -11.62 10.29 29.78
CA LEU A 261 -11.56 9.95 31.21
C LEU A 261 -11.89 11.15 32.12
N ALA A 262 -11.83 12.38 31.60
CA ALA A 262 -12.17 13.59 32.38
C ALA A 262 -13.67 13.93 32.38
N TYR A 263 -14.50 13.16 31.68
CA TYR A 263 -15.95 13.37 31.57
C TYR A 263 -16.79 12.13 32.00
N ARG A 264 -16.29 11.36 32.97
CA ARG A 264 -17.09 10.38 33.73
C ARG A 264 -16.97 10.61 35.22
#